data_AF-A0A1Y1LML6-F1
#
_entry.id   AF-A0A1Y1LML6-F1
#
_cell.length_a   1.000
_cell.length_b   1.000
_cell.length_c   1.000
_cell.angle_alpha   90.00
_cell.angle_beta   90.00
_cell.angle_gamma   90.00
#
_symmetry.space_group_name_H-M   'P 1'
#
loop_
_entity.id
_entity.type
_entity.pdbx_description
1 polymer ?
#
loop_
_entity_poly.entity_id
_entity_poly.type
_entity_poly.pdbx_seq_one_letter_code
_entity_poly.pdbx_strand_id
1 'polypeptide(L)'
;MQDIAWNYYVGKTTVHCIIKETCQVLWERLQPIYLSTPSKNDFERTAAGFSRLWNMPNCIGAVDGKHVVIQSPKHSGSQFFSYKKTFRYKYVLVRCIKNEFIV
;
A
#
# COMPACT_ATOMS: atom_id res chain seq x y z
N MET A 1 -10.52 16.80 -12.08
CA MET A 1 -10.01 17.88 -12.96
C MET A 1 -10.91 19.10 -12.96
N GLN A 2 -12.25 18.94 -13.01
CA GLN A 2 -13.18 20.09 -12.99
C GLN A 2 -13.05 20.96 -11.74
N ASP A 3 -13.01 20.34 -10.56
CA ASP A 3 -12.98 21.08 -9.29
C ASP A 3 -11.68 21.89 -9.15
N ILE A 4 -10.56 21.31 -9.58
CA ILE A 4 -9.26 21.99 -9.60
C ILE A 4 -9.29 23.17 -10.58
N ALA A 5 -9.84 22.97 -11.79
CA ALA A 5 -9.99 24.04 -12.77
C ALA A 5 -10.81 25.23 -12.23
N TRP A 6 -11.89 24.97 -11.50
CA TRP A 6 -12.68 26.03 -10.86
C TRP A 6 -11.95 26.71 -9.69
N ASN A 7 -11.30 25.94 -8.82
CA ASN A 7 -10.59 26.47 -7.66
C ASN A 7 -9.43 27.41 -8.04
N TYR A 8 -8.79 27.15 -9.18
CA TYR A 8 -7.65 27.93 -9.65
C TYR A 8 -7.99 28.86 -10.83
N TYR A 9 -9.26 28.93 -11.24
CA TYR A 9 -9.74 29.75 -12.36
C TYR A 9 -8.97 29.51 -13.68
N VAL A 10 -8.60 28.25 -13.95
CA VAL A 10 -7.84 27.84 -15.15
C VAL A 10 -8.69 26.89 -16.00
N GLY A 11 -8.48 26.89 -17.32
CA GLY A 11 -9.10 25.93 -18.22
C GLY A 11 -8.79 24.47 -17.85
N LYS A 12 -9.75 23.57 -18.06
CA LYS A 12 -9.61 22.13 -17.75
C LYS A 12 -8.41 21.49 -18.46
N THR A 13 -8.18 21.88 -19.72
CA THR A 13 -7.06 21.40 -20.54
C THR A 13 -5.72 21.84 -19.97
N THR A 14 -5.61 23.09 -19.55
CA THR A 14 -4.40 23.62 -18.92
C THR A 14 -4.08 22.89 -17.61
N VAL A 15 -5.09 22.67 -16.74
CA VAL A 15 -4.91 21.90 -15.50
C VAL A 15 -4.43 20.47 -15.80
N HIS A 16 -5.00 19.83 -16.83
CA HIS A 16 -4.57 18.50 -17.26
C HIS A 16 -3.09 18.47 -17.69
N CYS A 17 -2.65 19.45 -18.47
CA CYS A 17 -1.24 19.57 -18.89
C CYS A 17 -0.33 19.76 -17.67
N ILE A 18 -0.66 20.68 -16.77
CA ILE A 18 0.11 20.95 -15.55
C ILE A 18 0.23 19.70 -14.67
N ILE A 19 -0.88 18.98 -14.44
CA ILE A 19 -0.85 17.74 -13.64
C ILE A 19 0.06 16.70 -14.30
N LYS A 20 -0.02 16.53 -15.61
CA LYS A 20 0.86 15.59 -16.31
C LYS A 20 2.34 15.97 -16.20
N GLU A 21 2.67 17.22 -16.46
CA GLU A 21 4.06 17.72 -16.36
C GLU A 21 4.61 17.55 -14.94
N THR A 22 3.84 17.94 -13.93
CA THR A 22 4.25 17.81 -12.53
C THR A 22 4.42 16.34 -12.12
N CYS A 23 3.48 15.45 -12.48
CA CYS A 23 3.62 14.02 -12.22
C CYS A 23 4.83 13.42 -12.94
N GLN A 24 5.12 13.85 -14.17
CA GLN A 24 6.29 13.39 -14.91
C GLN A 24 7.59 13.79 -14.21
N VAL A 25 7.74 15.06 -13.83
CA VAL A 25 8.93 15.53 -13.11
C VAL A 25 9.09 14.82 -11.77
N LEU A 26 7.99 14.64 -11.02
CA LEU A 26 8.01 13.89 -9.77
C LEU A 26 8.48 12.45 -9.99
N TRP A 27 7.98 11.78 -11.02
CA TRP A 27 8.41 10.44 -11.38
C TRP A 27 9.90 10.40 -11.70
N GLU A 28 10.37 11.24 -12.62
CA GLU A 28 11.78 11.27 -13.05
C GLU A 28 12.75 11.54 -11.90
N ARG A 29 12.35 12.35 -10.91
CA ARG A 29 13.20 12.70 -9.77
C ARG A 29 13.12 11.72 -8.60
N LEU A 30 11.93 11.20 -8.30
CA LEU A 30 11.69 10.38 -7.10
C LEU A 30 11.79 8.88 -7.38
N GLN A 31 11.45 8.43 -8.59
CA GLN A 31 11.54 7.02 -8.96
C GLN A 31 12.93 6.41 -8.69
N PRO A 32 14.07 7.02 -9.07
CA PRO A 32 15.37 6.40 -8.81
C PRO A 32 15.75 6.36 -7.33
N ILE A 33 15.16 7.22 -6.48
CA ILE A 33 15.47 7.30 -5.06
C ILE A 33 14.63 6.29 -4.25
N TYR A 34 13.34 6.18 -4.57
CA TYR A 34 12.38 5.41 -3.77
C TYR A 34 11.94 4.09 -4.42
N LEU A 35 12.07 3.98 -5.75
CA LEU A 35 11.67 2.82 -6.55
C LEU A 35 12.85 2.31 -7.38
N SER A 36 14.06 2.41 -6.84
CA SER A 36 15.25 1.79 -7.43
C SER A 36 15.04 0.28 -7.55
N THR A 37 15.51 -0.31 -8.66
CA THR A 37 15.44 -1.76 -8.86
C THR A 37 16.18 -2.49 -7.74
N PRO A 38 15.49 -3.26 -6.89
CA PRO A 38 16.13 -3.97 -5.77
C PRO A 38 17.08 -5.04 -6.29
N SER A 39 18.21 -5.23 -5.61
CA SER A 39 19.14 -6.31 -5.89
C SER A 39 18.69 -7.63 -5.27
N LYS A 40 19.30 -8.76 -5.68
CA LYS A 40 19.06 -10.06 -5.05
C LYS A 40 19.32 -10.03 -3.54
N ASN A 41 20.40 -9.35 -3.11
CA ASN A 41 20.74 -9.21 -1.69
C ASN A 41 19.69 -8.41 -0.91
N ASP A 42 19.04 -7.43 -1.54
CA ASP A 42 17.97 -6.66 -0.89
C ASP A 42 16.72 -7.51 -0.66
N PHE A 43 16.41 -8.40 -1.61
CA PHE A 43 15.34 -9.37 -1.44
C PHE A 43 15.66 -10.40 -0.36
N GLU A 44 16.88 -10.92 -0.30
CA GLU A 44 17.31 -11.85 0.75
C GLU A 44 17.26 -11.20 2.14
N ARG A 45 17.73 -9.95 2.27
CA ARG A 45 17.62 -9.17 3.52
C ARG A 45 16.16 -8.96 3.93
N THR A 46 15.29 -8.63 2.98
CA THR A 46 13.87 -8.41 3.24
C THR A 46 13.20 -9.72 3.68
N ALA A 47 13.47 -10.82 2.99
CA ALA A 47 12.98 -12.16 3.34
C ALA A 47 13.45 -12.61 4.73
N ALA A 48 14.71 -12.37 5.09
CA ALA A 48 15.22 -12.64 6.43
C ALA A 48 14.49 -11.80 7.50
N GLY A 49 14.22 -10.52 7.21
CA GLY A 49 13.44 -9.64 8.08
C GLY A 49 12.02 -10.14 8.33
N PHE A 50 11.30 -10.51 7.27
CA PHE A 50 9.96 -11.09 7.37
C PHE A 50 9.96 -12.45 8.08
N SER A 51 10.95 -13.30 7.82
CA SER A 51 11.09 -14.58 8.51
C SER A 51 11.32 -14.39 10.00
N ARG A 52 12.17 -13.43 10.41
CA ARG A 52 12.47 -13.16 11.82
C ARG A 52 11.30 -12.56 12.59
N LEU A 53 10.58 -11.62 11.99
CA LEU A 53 9.52 -10.87 12.68
C LEU A 53 8.16 -11.56 12.62
N TRP A 54 7.85 -12.23 11.51
CA TRP A 54 6.50 -12.71 11.20
C TRP A 54 6.45 -14.22 10.89
N ASN A 55 7.58 -14.93 11.00
CA ASN A 55 7.71 -16.33 10.61
C ASN A 55 7.23 -16.62 9.17
N MET A 56 7.44 -15.66 8.27
CA MET A 56 7.10 -15.76 6.84
C MET A 56 8.38 -15.94 6.00
N PRO A 57 8.84 -17.17 5.77
CA PRO A 57 10.02 -17.42 4.95
C PRO A 57 9.75 -17.02 3.49
N ASN A 58 10.81 -16.58 2.80
CA ASN A 58 10.80 -16.16 1.39
C ASN A 58 9.87 -14.97 1.07
N CYS A 59 9.41 -14.23 2.08
CA CYS A 59 8.56 -13.07 1.87
C CYS A 59 9.40 -11.84 1.48
N ILE A 60 9.33 -11.41 0.24
CA ILE A 60 10.13 -10.28 -0.28
C ILE A 60 9.38 -8.96 -0.25
N GLY A 61 8.12 -8.96 0.20
CA GLY A 61 7.31 -7.76 0.31
C GLY A 61 5.89 -8.08 0.75
N ALA A 62 5.19 -7.03 1.15
CA ALA A 62 3.82 -7.08 1.61
C ALA A 62 3.02 -6.03 0.83
N VAL A 63 1.99 -6.47 0.11
CA VAL A 63 1.01 -5.57 -0.47
C VAL A 63 -0.11 -5.42 0.53
N ASP A 64 -0.48 -4.17 0.82
CA ASP A 64 -1.53 -3.88 1.80
C ASP A 64 -2.83 -4.61 1.44
N GLY A 65 -3.44 -5.11 2.51
CA GLY A 65 -4.50 -6.09 2.47
C GLY A 65 -5.88 -5.50 2.40
N LYS A 66 -6.78 -6.20 1.71
CA LYS A 66 -8.21 -5.95 1.85
C LYS A 66 -8.59 -6.13 3.32
N HIS A 67 -9.24 -5.13 3.90
CA HIS A 67 -9.92 -5.27 5.18
C HIS A 67 -11.06 -6.28 5.03
N VAL A 68 -10.89 -7.47 5.61
CA VAL A 68 -11.99 -8.43 5.67
C VAL A 68 -12.74 -8.22 6.96
N VAL A 69 -14.04 -8.04 6.81
CA VAL A 69 -14.98 -7.91 7.91
C VAL A 69 -15.45 -9.30 8.27
N ILE A 70 -15.34 -9.66 9.54
CA ILE A 70 -15.79 -10.98 9.99
C ILE A 70 -16.46 -10.81 11.39
N GLN A 71 -17.34 -11.75 11.77
CA GLN A 71 -18.33 -11.62 12.84
C GLN A 71 -17.78 -11.84 14.26
N SER A 72 -17.84 -10.82 15.12
CA SER A 72 -17.32 -10.82 16.50
C SER A 72 -17.79 -12.03 17.36
N PRO A 73 -16.92 -12.58 18.23
CA PRO A 73 -17.33 -13.59 19.20
C PRO A 73 -18.38 -13.05 20.18
N LYS A 74 -19.16 -13.94 20.80
CA LYS A 74 -20.10 -13.53 21.86
C LYS A 74 -19.31 -13.06 23.09
N HIS A 75 -19.84 -12.05 23.78
CA HIS A 75 -19.29 -11.47 25.03
C HIS A 75 -17.98 -10.67 24.91
N SER A 76 -17.64 -10.18 23.71
CA SER A 76 -16.37 -9.47 23.49
C SER A 76 -16.35 -7.97 23.85
N GLY A 77 -17.43 -7.44 24.45
CA GLY A 77 -17.53 -6.04 24.88
C GLY A 77 -17.29 -5.02 23.75
N SER A 78 -16.64 -3.90 24.09
CA SER A 78 -16.29 -2.81 23.15
C SER A 78 -14.98 -3.03 22.39
N GLN A 79 -14.23 -4.11 22.70
CA GLN A 79 -12.92 -4.36 22.10
C GLN A 79 -12.95 -4.54 20.57
N PHE A 80 -14.14 -4.81 20.01
CA PHE A 80 -14.36 -5.03 18.58
C PHE A 80 -15.27 -3.96 17.94
N PHE A 81 -15.44 -2.83 18.62
CA PHE A 81 -16.23 -1.72 18.11
C PHE A 81 -15.39 -0.87 17.15
N SER A 82 -15.67 -0.96 15.86
CA SER A 82 -15.01 -0.11 14.88
C SER A 82 -15.59 1.31 14.89
N TYR A 83 -14.80 2.31 14.52
CA TYR A 83 -15.22 3.70 14.27
C TYR A 83 -16.47 3.83 13.36
N LYS A 84 -16.72 2.86 12.48
CA LYS A 84 -17.95 2.77 11.67
C LYS A 84 -19.17 2.21 12.43
N LYS A 85 -19.16 2.25 13.77
CA LYS A 85 -20.20 1.74 14.67
C LYS A 85 -20.64 0.30 14.39
N THR A 86 -19.68 -0.57 14.05
CA THR A 86 -19.95 -1.98 13.72
C THR A 86 -19.14 -2.90 14.62
N PHE A 87 -19.78 -3.92 15.19
CA PHE A 87 -19.16 -4.97 16.02
C PHE A 87 -18.54 -6.07 15.16
N ARG A 88 -17.46 -5.76 14.43
CA ARG A 88 -16.80 -6.69 13.51
C ARG A 88 -15.29 -6.53 13.57
N TYR A 89 -14.56 -7.64 13.52
CA TYR A 89 -13.12 -7.58 13.40
C TYR A 89 -12.73 -7.10 12.00
N LYS A 90 -11.66 -6.32 11.95
CA LYS A 90 -11.02 -5.90 10.72
C LYS A 90 -9.61 -6.47 10.72
N TYR A 91 -9.43 -7.61 10.08
CA TYR A 91 -8.08 -8.07 9.75
C TYR A 91 -7.69 -7.48 8.40
N VAL A 92 -6.47 -6.96 8.34
CA VAL A 92 -5.81 -6.61 7.08
C VAL A 92 -5.15 -7.88 6.58
N LEU A 93 -5.66 -8.44 5.48
CA LEU A 93 -5.03 -9.60 4.84
C LEU A 93 -3.88 -9.12 3.97
N VAL A 94 -2.70 -8.95 4.56
CA VAL A 94 -1.50 -8.58 3.81
C VAL A 94 -1.13 -9.71 2.86
N ARG A 95 -1.10 -9.42 1.56
CA ARG A 95 -0.62 -10.40 0.57
C ARG A 95 0.89 -10.30 0.48
N CYS A 96 1.56 -11.34 0.97
CA CYS A 96 3.00 -11.45 0.83
C CYS A 96 3.35 -11.79 -0.63
N ILE A 97 4.29 -11.03 -1.21
CA ILE A 97 4.96 -11.39 -2.46
C ILE A 97 6.07 -12.35 -2.08
N LYS A 98 6.01 -13.57 -2.61
CA LYS A 98 7.06 -14.55 -2.46
C LYS A 98 7.97 -14.52 -3.68
N ASN A 99 9.26 -14.72 -3.46
CA ASN A 99 10.16 -14.99 -4.57
C ASN A 99 9.94 -16.44 -5.03
N GLU A 100 9.38 -16.65 -6.23
CA GLU A 100 9.24 -17.99 -6.84
C GLU A 100 10.52 -18.42 -7.60
N PHE A 101 11.59 -17.63 -7.56
CA PHE A 101 12.90 -18.02 -8.09
C PHE A 101 13.71 -18.85 -7.07
N ILE A 102 13.15 -19.95 -6.59
CA ILE A 102 13.92 -21.05 -6.00
C ILE A 102 13.21 -22.35 -6.38
N VAL A 103 13.97 -23.20 -7.07
CA VAL A 103 13.71 -24.61 -7.41
C VAL A 103 13.35 -25.42 -6.17
#